data_AF-A0A7V0JF70-F1
#
_entry.id   AF-A0A7V0JF70-F1
#
_cell.length_a   1.000
_cell.length_b   1.000
_cell.length_c   1.000
_cell.angle_alpha   90.00
_cell.angle_beta   90.00
_cell.angle_gamma   90.00
#
_symmetry.space_group_name_H-M   'P 1'
#
loop_
_entity.id
_entity.type
_entity.pdbx_description
1 polymer ?
#
loop_
_entity_poly.entity_id
_entity_poly.type
_entity_poly.pdbx_seq_one_letter_code
_entity_poly.pdbx_strand_id
1 'polypeptide(L)' 'THVHRITNRWGYVKTKTPEQTEYALRKKLPRKYWLEINGLLVAFGQGICRPISPLCSKCSIEKFCNKAGVKTHR' A
#
# COMPACT_ATOMS: atom_id res chain seq x y z
N THR A 1 -9.57 -1.79 3.79
CA THR A 1 -9.17 -1.63 2.37
C THR A 1 -7.70 -1.92 2.18
N HIS A 2 -7.34 -2.78 1.22
CA HIS A 2 -5.95 -3.17 0.93
C HIS A 2 -5.10 -1.95 0.54
N VAL A 3 -5.62 -1.14 -0.38
CA VAL A 3 -4.98 0.06 -0.92
C VAL A 3 -4.57 1.02 0.20
N HIS A 4 -5.52 1.43 1.04
CA HIS A 4 -5.27 2.31 2.19
C HIS A 4 -4.13 1.82 3.08
N ARG A 5 -4.18 0.54 3.51
CA ARG A 5 -3.16 -0.03 4.38
C ARG A 5 -1.79 -0.02 3.73
N ILE A 6 -1.72 -0.45 2.47
CA ILE A 6 -0.45 -0.64 1.75
C ILE A 6 0.20 0.72 1.47
N THR A 7 -0.56 1.70 0.99
CA THR A 7 -0.04 3.02 0.65
C THR A 7 0.39 3.81 1.89
N ASN A 8 -0.31 3.64 3.03
CA ASN A 8 0.13 4.20 4.30
C ASN A 8 1.37 3.47 4.86
N ARG A 9 1.46 2.14 4.73
CA ARG A 9 2.66 1.37 5.14
C ARG A 9 3.91 1.76 4.35
N TRP A 10 3.75 1.95 3.04
CA TRP A 10 4.83 2.45 2.19
C TRP A 10 5.27 3.86 2.60
N GLY A 11 4.40 4.61 3.28
CA GLY A 11 4.60 6.03 3.55
C GLY A 11 4.35 6.90 2.33
N TYR A 12 3.73 6.34 1.28
CA TYR A 12 3.39 7.06 0.05
C TYR A 12 2.31 8.12 0.30
N VAL A 13 1.38 7.81 1.21
CA VAL A 13 0.38 8.73 1.76
C VAL A 13 0.38 8.62 3.29
N LYS A 14 -0.07 9.68 3.96
CA LYS A 14 -0.31 9.69 5.41
C LYS A 14 -1.72 10.18 5.65
N THR A 15 -2.64 9.24 5.83
CA THR A 15 -4.09 9.51 5.86
C THR A 15 -4.74 8.64 6.92
N LYS A 16 -5.80 9.13 7.54
CA LYS A 16 -6.50 8.38 8.60
C LYS A 16 -7.63 7.51 8.05
N THR A 17 -8.22 7.89 6.93
CA THR A 17 -9.36 7.17 6.35
C THR A 17 -9.11 6.71 4.91
N PRO A 18 -9.82 5.66 4.43
CA PRO A 18 -9.73 5.21 3.05
C PRO A 18 -10.10 6.30 2.03
N GLU A 19 -11.08 7.15 2.32
CA GLU A 19 -11.55 8.21 1.42
C GLU A 19 -10.46 9.27 1.23
N GLN A 20 -9.79 9.66 2.32
CA GLN A 20 -8.64 10.56 2.27
C GLN A 20 -7.49 9.96 1.45
N THR A 21 -7.29 8.65 1.57
CA THR A 21 -6.25 7.94 0.79
C THR A 21 -6.57 7.98 -0.68
N GLU A 22 -7.82 7.69 -1.05
CA GLU A 22 -8.25 7.71 -2.44
C GLU A 22 -8.07 9.11 -3.03
N TYR A 23 -8.52 10.16 -2.33
CA TYR A 23 -8.33 11.53 -2.77
C TYR A 23 -6.85 11.92 -2.93
N ALA A 24 -5.99 11.50 -1.98
CA ALA A 24 -4.55 11.73 -2.06
C ALA A 24 -3.90 10.96 -3.24
N LEU A 25 -4.33 9.72 -3.50
CA LEU A 25 -3.86 8.93 -4.64
C LEU A 25 -4.32 9.55 -5.95
N ARG A 26 -5.57 10.00 -6.05
CA ARG A 26 -6.12 10.68 -7.24
C ARG A 26 -5.36 11.97 -7.57
N LYS A 27 -4.84 12.68 -6.56
CA LYS A 27 -3.99 13.87 -6.77
C LYS A 27 -2.58 13.54 -7.27
N LYS A 28 -2.03 12.39 -6.88
CA LYS A 28 -0.66 11.98 -7.25
C LYS A 28 -0.60 11.14 -8.53
N LEU A 29 -1.65 10.39 -8.85
CA LEU A 29 -1.67 9.41 -9.94
C LEU A 29 -2.60 9.87 -11.07
N PRO A 30 -2.17 9.74 -12.34
CA PRO A 30 -3.03 9.93 -13.50
C PRO A 30 -4.25 9.00 -13.49
N ARG A 31 -5.41 9.49 -13.97
CA ARG A 31 -6.68 8.73 -14.01
C ARG A 31 -6.58 7.35 -14.64
N LYS A 32 -5.73 7.19 -15.68
CA LYS A 32 -5.53 5.90 -16.37
C LYS A 32 -5.10 4.75 -15.46
N TYR A 33 -4.40 5.04 -14.36
CA TYR A 33 -3.88 4.00 -13.46
C TYR A 33 -4.79 3.70 -12.26
N TRP A 34 -5.90 4.43 -12.09
CA TRP A 34 -6.74 4.29 -10.90
C TRP A 34 -7.37 2.90 -10.79
N LEU A 35 -7.81 2.33 -11.91
CA LEU A 35 -8.41 1.00 -11.91
C LEU A 35 -7.36 -0.10 -11.70
N GLU A 36 -6.26 0.00 -12.44
CA GLU A 36 -5.19 -1.00 -12.45
C GLU A 36 -4.50 -1.11 -11.08
N ILE A 37 -4.19 0.03 -10.46
CA ILE A 37 -3.48 0.04 -9.18
C ILE A 37 -4.30 -0.63 -8.07
N ASN A 38 -5.64 -0.52 -8.10
CA ASN A 38 -6.49 -1.16 -7.11
C ASN A 38 -6.36 -2.68 -7.19
N GLY A 39 -6.45 -3.27 -8.39
CA GLY A 39 -6.29 -4.71 -8.60
C GLY A 39 -4.90 -5.20 -8.19
N LEU A 40 -3.85 -4.48 -8.62
CA LEU A 40 -2.46 -4.79 -8.26
C LEU A 40 -2.24 -4.76 -6.74
N LEU A 41 -2.74 -3.73 -6.05
CA LEU A 41 -2.59 -3.58 -4.61
C LEU A 41 -3.41 -4.60 -3.82
N VAL A 42 -4.57 -5.05 -4.33
CA VAL A 42 -5.34 -6.12 -3.71
C VAL A 42 -4.54 -7.42 -3.76
N ALA A 43 -4.09 -7.84 -4.94
CA ALA A 43 -3.28 -9.06 -5.11
C ALA A 43 -1.98 -8.99 -4.28
N PHE A 44 -1.27 -7.86 -4.34
CA PHE A 44 -0.06 -7.62 -3.57
C PHE A 44 -0.31 -7.67 -2.06
N GLY A 45 -1.43 -7.11 -1.60
CA GLY A 45 -1.82 -7.09 -0.18
C GLY A 45 -2.28 -8.44 0.37
N GLN A 46 -2.68 -9.36 -0.49
CA GLN A 46 -3.01 -10.75 -0.13
C GLN A 46 -1.77 -11.63 -0.14
N GLY A 47 -0.88 -11.45 -1.13
CA GLY A 47 0.32 -12.28 -1.30
C GLY A 47 1.53 -11.85 -0.46
N ILE A 48 1.93 -10.58 -0.57
CA ILE A 48 3.20 -10.03 -0.05
C ILE A 48 2.94 -9.14 1.17
N CYS A 49 2.23 -8.02 1.00
CA CYS A 49 1.98 -7.05 2.07
C CYS A 49 0.75 -7.41 2.91
N ARG A 50 0.81 -8.61 3.49
CA ARG A 50 -0.24 -9.22 4.32
C ARG A 50 -0.55 -8.36 5.55
N PRO A 51 -1.79 -8.37 6.05
CA PRO A 51 -2.15 -7.59 7.23
C PRO A 51 -1.30 -7.97 8.45
N ILE A 52 -1.06 -9.27 8.65
CA ILE A 52 -0.24 -9.82 9.73
C ILE A 52 1.06 -10.34 9.12
N SER A 53 2.21 -9.91 9.65
CA SER A 53 3.55 -10.34 9.23
C SER A 53 3.75 -10.33 7.70
N PRO A 54 3.81 -9.14 7.06
CA PRO A 54 4.10 -9.04 5.63
C PRO A 54 5.45 -9.67 5.28
N LEU A 55 5.55 -10.18 4.05
CA LEU A 55 6.77 -10.79 3.50
C LEU A 55 7.67 -9.70 2.92
N CYS A 56 8.24 -8.85 3.78
CA CYS A 56 9.14 -7.77 3.40
C CYS A 56 10.41 -8.29 2.71
N SER A 57 10.95 -9.45 3.09
CA SER A 57 12.12 -10.06 2.42
C SER A 57 11.87 -10.41 0.96
N LYS A 58 10.61 -10.67 0.58
CA LYS A 58 10.19 -10.97 -0.80
C LYS A 58 9.59 -9.76 -1.51
N CYS A 59 9.61 -8.59 -0.88
CA CYS A 59 8.96 -7.38 -1.37
C CYS A 59 9.91 -6.59 -2.28
N SER A 60 9.58 -6.48 -3.58
CA SER A 60 10.42 -5.78 -4.56
C SER A 60 10.61 -4.29 -4.26
N ILE A 61 9.71 -3.70 -3.48
CA ILE A 61 9.71 -2.28 -3.12
C ILE A 61 10.09 -2.06 -1.65
N GLU A 62 10.66 -3.07 -0.98
CA GLU A 62 11.05 -2.97 0.43
C GLU A 62 11.95 -1.76 0.68
N LYS A 63 12.91 -1.50 -0.21
CA LYS A 63 13.85 -0.38 -0.13
C LYS A 63 13.17 1.00 -0.15
N PHE A 64 11.97 1.09 -0.72
CA PHE A 64 11.18 2.32 -0.81
C PHE A 64 10.01 2.35 0.19
N CYS A 65 9.88 1.31 1.02
CA CYS A 65 8.80 1.15 1.97
C CYS A 65 9.24 1.64 3.36
N ASN A 66 8.55 2.64 3.90
CA ASN A 66 8.80 3.12 5.26
C ASN A 66 8.36 2.13 6.36
N LYS A 67 7.75 0.99 5.98
CA LYS A 67 7.24 -0.06 6.89
C LYS A 67 6.39 0.53 8.03
N ALA A 68 5.66 1.61 7.76
CA ALA A 68 4.96 2.37 8.78
C ALA A 68 3.87 1.50 9.45
N GLY A 69 3.96 1.33 10.77
CA GLY A 69 3.04 0.49 11.54
C GLY A 69 3.26 -1.02 11.37
N VAL A 70 4.35 -1.46 10.74
CA VAL A 70 4.74 -2.87 10.65
C VAL A 70 5.67 -3.20 11.81
N LYS A 71 5.16 -3.94 12.81
CA LYS A 71 5.95 -4.36 14.00
C LYS A 71 6.74 -5.64 13.76
N THR A 72 6.14 -6.57 13.01
CA THR A 72 6.72 -7.87 12.68
C THR A 72 6.57 -8.09 11.19
N HIS A 73 7.63 -8.61 10.56
CA HIS A 73 7.65 -8.96 9.14
C HIS A 73 8.65 -10.10 8.90
N ARG A 74 8.45 -10.84 7.83
CA ARG A 74 9.36 -11.88 7.37
C ARG A 74 10.07 -11.49 6.09
#